data_AF-A0A662TDK5-F1
#
_entry.id   AF-A0A662TDK5-F1
#
_cell.length_a   1.000
_cell.length_b   1.000
_cell.length_c   1.000
_cell.angle_alpha   90.00
_cell.angle_beta   90.00
_cell.angle_gamma   90.00
#
_symmetry.space_group_name_H-M   'P 1'
#
loop_
_entity.id
_entity.type
_entity.pdbx_description
1 polymer ?
#
loop_
_entity_poly.entity_id
_entity_poly.type
_entity_poly.pdbx_seq_one_letter_code
_entity_poly.pdbx_strand_id
1 'polypeptide(L)'
;MIRVINKALTRGPGLVQALLSPFGGGKTHTLLIIYHAFSHPDVVPLEKSADDPHGFPRPAVKAKVVALDGRDAPAGGENPPRTLWGAIAEALGLYDIIKDYDVKMQVPEYNVLLRMLKASEPVIILLDELPQYLERAKAVVVGNTTLASLTLSFLHAFLDAVISAKAVFIVSVPEEVYAETSADVEQLVRNAKGIITRVAEFRAPLTVEELVGILKKRIFRYIDEGWGELVVKRYADFYEERQAAFPTYAANSSYLERLRKCYPFHPSLIDILTERIVAIPGFQRTRGILRLMAAVVAAIKDDDRITGMIMPDDVDISNDAVLNELLRREYGVYRAIVENDIARRDGSARAQRLLKNRPLAVRVATTVFLNSFTLSGKDIAEISPTAGEVALQVVRPGENPFEVHDTLKDLLSPEAGLFFIHEVEGRYFFTVFPNINRLIEQEQAKITDIEAEEQIRDMVKRKYAGRGKGLNLIFAWEAVPTDEPVLRLVILDIHEGAPEGKEPSRAREIWEKYGTVFRSNQNALIFAYPTPAGVKRLVALVKRRIAIERLLKRKEIIPVSLRGKEDKTLMKLVQEI
;
A
#
# COMPACT_ATOMS: atom_id res chain seq x y z
N MET A 1 -24.08 16.37 -0.79
CA MET A 1 -24.13 16.76 -2.22
C MET A 1 -24.43 18.25 -2.39
N ILE A 2 -25.57 18.76 -1.89
CA ILE A 2 -25.96 20.19 -2.04
C ILE A 2 -24.85 21.19 -1.60
N ARG A 3 -24.15 20.95 -0.47
CA ARG A 3 -23.03 21.82 -0.05
C ARG A 3 -21.87 21.87 -1.06
N VAL A 4 -21.58 20.74 -1.70
CA VAL A 4 -20.52 20.62 -2.70
C VAL A 4 -20.93 21.35 -3.98
N ILE A 5 -22.19 21.19 -4.41
CA ILE A 5 -22.77 21.94 -5.52
C ILE A 5 -22.72 23.46 -5.22
N ASN A 6 -23.13 23.89 -4.03
CA ASN A 6 -23.05 25.29 -3.62
C ASN A 6 -21.62 25.84 -3.70
N LYS A 7 -20.62 25.07 -3.25
CA LYS A 7 -19.21 25.46 -3.34
C LYS A 7 -18.75 25.62 -4.80
N ALA A 8 -19.12 24.68 -5.68
CA ALA A 8 -18.79 24.73 -7.10
C ALA A 8 -19.41 25.95 -7.79
N LEU A 9 -20.68 26.23 -7.53
CA LEU A 9 -21.40 27.34 -8.15
C LEU A 9 -21.00 28.73 -7.60
N THR A 10 -20.44 28.80 -6.38
CA THR A 10 -20.05 30.08 -5.74
C THR A 10 -18.57 30.42 -5.88
N ARG A 11 -17.68 29.45 -5.69
CA ARG A 11 -16.22 29.68 -5.56
C ARG A 11 -15.41 29.21 -6.76
N GLY A 12 -15.97 28.34 -7.61
CA GLY A 12 -15.22 27.64 -8.66
C GLY A 12 -14.15 26.69 -8.07
N PRO A 13 -13.66 25.70 -8.82
CA PRO A 13 -14.02 25.28 -10.19
C PRO A 13 -15.36 24.52 -10.24
N GLY A 14 -15.92 24.32 -11.44
CA GLY A 14 -17.15 23.54 -11.64
C GLY A 14 -17.05 22.08 -11.15
N LEU A 15 -18.17 21.36 -11.15
CA LEU A 15 -18.28 20.01 -10.57
C LEU A 15 -18.74 18.98 -11.60
N VAL A 16 -18.08 17.82 -11.63
CA VAL A 16 -18.52 16.64 -12.39
C VAL A 16 -18.70 15.49 -11.41
N GLN A 17 -19.87 14.85 -11.40
CA GLN A 17 -20.17 13.75 -10.48
C GLN A 17 -20.95 12.61 -11.16
N ALA A 18 -20.44 11.38 -11.04
CA ALA A 18 -21.20 10.17 -11.38
C ALA A 18 -21.95 9.63 -10.16
N LEU A 19 -23.22 9.26 -10.32
CA LEU A 19 -24.01 8.53 -9.32
C LEU A 19 -23.91 7.03 -9.56
N LEU A 20 -22.93 6.39 -8.90
CA LEU A 20 -22.72 4.94 -8.95
C LEU A 20 -23.55 4.24 -7.85
N SER A 21 -24.29 3.20 -8.23
CA SER A 21 -25.14 2.38 -7.35
C SER A 21 -25.65 1.18 -8.15
N PRO A 22 -25.89 0.02 -7.50
CA PRO A 22 -26.71 -1.05 -8.06
C PRO A 22 -28.16 -0.56 -8.26
N PHE A 23 -28.91 -1.30 -9.09
CA PHE A 23 -30.26 -0.92 -9.52
C PHE A 23 -31.21 -0.65 -8.34
N GLY A 24 -32.14 0.30 -8.51
CA GLY A 24 -33.13 0.66 -7.48
C GLY A 24 -32.58 1.50 -6.30
N GLY A 25 -31.28 1.81 -6.24
CA GLY A 25 -30.65 2.52 -5.11
C GLY A 25 -30.92 4.03 -4.99
N GLY A 26 -32.00 4.56 -5.57
CA GLY A 26 -32.42 5.96 -5.37
C GLY A 26 -31.65 7.03 -6.15
N LYS A 27 -31.02 6.71 -7.29
CA LYS A 27 -30.31 7.70 -8.14
C LYS A 27 -31.25 8.77 -8.68
N THR A 28 -32.37 8.37 -9.29
CA THR A 28 -33.40 9.29 -9.79
C THR A 28 -33.98 10.12 -8.65
N HIS A 29 -34.20 9.52 -7.47
CA HIS A 29 -34.60 10.27 -6.27
C HIS A 29 -33.56 11.32 -5.87
N THR A 30 -32.27 11.00 -5.95
CA THR A 30 -31.19 11.95 -5.68
C THR A 30 -31.16 13.09 -6.70
N LEU A 31 -31.33 12.79 -7.99
CA LEU A 31 -31.42 13.80 -9.06
C LEU A 31 -32.66 14.70 -8.87
N LEU A 32 -33.81 14.13 -8.52
CA LEU A 32 -35.04 14.88 -8.23
C LEU A 32 -34.87 15.80 -7.02
N ILE A 33 -34.25 15.32 -5.93
CA ILE A 33 -33.95 16.15 -4.76
C ILE A 33 -33.06 17.33 -5.16
N ILE A 34 -32.04 17.12 -5.98
CA ILE A 34 -31.15 18.19 -6.47
C ILE A 34 -31.93 19.15 -7.38
N TYR A 35 -32.75 18.63 -8.28
CA TYR A 35 -33.58 19.43 -9.17
C TYR A 35 -34.50 20.36 -8.38
N HIS A 36 -35.29 19.82 -7.44
CA HIS A 36 -36.18 20.63 -6.63
C HIS A 36 -35.44 21.57 -5.69
N ALA A 37 -34.32 21.14 -5.09
CA ALA A 37 -33.53 21.99 -4.21
C ALA A 37 -33.04 23.26 -4.91
N PHE A 38 -32.60 23.18 -6.17
CA PHE A 38 -32.02 24.32 -6.89
C PHE A 38 -33.01 25.06 -7.81
N SER A 39 -34.05 24.40 -8.32
CA SER A 39 -35.08 25.03 -9.17
C SER A 39 -36.22 25.68 -8.36
N HIS A 40 -36.62 25.03 -7.26
CA HIS A 40 -37.77 25.41 -6.45
C HIS A 40 -37.41 25.35 -4.94
N PRO A 41 -36.44 26.18 -4.50
CA PRO A 41 -35.94 26.13 -3.12
C PRO A 41 -37.03 26.36 -2.06
N ASP A 42 -38.14 27.01 -2.43
CA ASP A 42 -39.26 27.33 -1.54
C ASP A 42 -40.20 26.14 -1.29
N VAL A 43 -40.17 25.12 -2.16
CA VAL A 43 -41.08 23.96 -2.12
C VAL A 43 -40.47 22.78 -1.35
N VAL A 44 -39.14 22.74 -1.22
CA VAL A 44 -38.47 21.73 -0.40
C VAL A 44 -38.65 22.13 1.07
N PRO A 45 -39.17 21.26 1.95
CA PRO A 45 -39.14 21.51 3.39
C PRO A 45 -37.68 21.47 3.85
N LEU A 46 -37.00 22.61 3.74
CA LEU A 46 -35.60 22.81 4.10
C LEU A 46 -35.42 23.04 5.62
N GLU A 47 -36.52 22.99 6.39
CA GLU A 47 -36.52 23.18 7.83
C GLU A 47 -36.29 21.86 8.58
N LYS A 48 -35.67 22.00 9.75
CA LYS A 48 -35.37 20.89 10.66
C LYS A 48 -36.68 20.21 11.08
N SER A 49 -36.81 18.92 10.82
CA SER A 49 -37.88 18.12 11.42
C SER A 49 -37.37 17.47 12.71
N ALA A 50 -38.28 16.93 13.52
CA ALA A 50 -37.91 16.15 14.70
C ALA A 50 -37.01 14.94 14.35
N ASP A 51 -37.09 14.45 13.11
CA ASP A 51 -36.33 13.30 12.60
C ASP A 51 -35.09 13.69 11.76
N ASP A 52 -34.95 14.95 11.32
CA ASP A 52 -33.75 15.49 10.64
C ASP A 52 -33.33 16.85 11.24
N PRO A 53 -32.46 16.84 12.28
CA PRO A 53 -32.07 18.04 13.03
C PRO A 53 -31.18 19.02 12.26
N HIS A 54 -30.73 18.67 11.05
CA HIS A 54 -29.79 19.49 10.27
C HIS A 54 -30.44 20.22 9.09
N GLY A 55 -31.57 19.72 8.58
CA GLY A 55 -32.23 20.24 7.38
C GLY A 55 -31.33 20.17 6.14
N PHE A 56 -31.92 20.30 4.96
CA PHE A 56 -31.14 20.47 3.73
C PHE A 56 -30.60 21.90 3.66
N PRO A 57 -29.29 22.11 3.40
CA PRO A 57 -28.74 23.45 3.28
C PRO A 57 -29.38 24.18 2.09
N ARG A 58 -29.85 25.42 2.30
CA ARG A 58 -30.38 26.26 1.20
C ARG A 58 -29.32 26.41 0.09
N PRO A 59 -29.73 26.38 -1.19
CA PRO A 59 -28.87 26.82 -2.27
C PRO A 59 -28.32 28.21 -1.97
N ALA A 60 -27.01 28.38 -2.12
CA ALA A 60 -26.36 29.68 -1.89
C ALA A 60 -26.57 30.64 -3.08
N VAL A 61 -26.92 30.10 -4.25
CA VAL A 61 -27.15 30.84 -5.50
C VAL A 61 -28.31 30.23 -6.26
N LYS A 62 -29.05 31.06 -6.98
CA LYS A 62 -30.06 30.60 -7.96
C LYS A 62 -29.31 30.11 -9.20
N ALA A 63 -29.47 28.84 -9.54
CA ALA A 63 -28.83 28.22 -10.69
C ALA A 63 -29.87 27.79 -11.71
N LYS A 64 -29.55 27.86 -12.99
CA LYS A 64 -30.38 27.25 -14.04
C LYS A 64 -30.18 25.73 -13.97
N VAL A 65 -31.25 24.98 -13.75
CA VAL A 65 -31.19 23.51 -13.68
C VAL A 65 -31.81 22.92 -14.95
N VAL A 66 -31.05 22.08 -15.64
CA VAL A 66 -31.49 21.29 -16.78
C VAL A 66 -31.42 19.82 -16.39
N ALA A 67 -32.47 19.06 -16.71
CA ALA A 67 -32.51 17.61 -16.52
C ALA A 67 -32.87 16.93 -17.84
N LEU A 68 -32.15 15.87 -18.16
CA LEU A 68 -32.33 15.05 -19.36
C LEU A 68 -32.42 13.57 -18.96
N ASP A 69 -33.35 12.84 -19.56
CA ASP A 69 -33.45 11.38 -19.45
C ASP A 69 -32.88 10.75 -20.71
N GLY A 70 -31.87 9.88 -20.58
CA GLY A 70 -31.23 9.23 -21.73
C GLY A 70 -32.16 8.33 -22.54
N ARG A 71 -33.31 7.91 -21.98
CA ARG A 71 -34.35 7.16 -22.70
C ARG A 71 -35.10 8.00 -23.71
N ASP A 72 -35.22 9.31 -23.45
CA ASP A 72 -35.99 10.26 -24.27
C ASP A 72 -35.09 11.28 -24.98
N ALA A 73 -33.85 11.46 -24.53
CA ALA A 73 -32.92 12.42 -25.11
C ALA A 73 -32.71 12.17 -26.62
N PRO A 74 -32.62 13.22 -27.45
CA PRO A 74 -32.42 13.09 -28.90
C PRO A 74 -31.13 12.36 -29.28
N ALA A 75 -31.29 11.28 -30.04
CA ALA A 75 -30.19 10.46 -30.54
C ALA A 75 -30.42 10.20 -32.04
N GLY A 76 -30.14 11.21 -32.87
CA GLY A 76 -30.41 11.25 -34.31
C GLY A 76 -31.76 11.88 -34.66
N GLY A 77 -32.18 11.72 -35.92
CA GLY A 77 -33.47 12.23 -36.43
C GLY A 77 -33.35 13.38 -37.43
N GLU A 78 -34.47 13.69 -38.10
CA GLU A 78 -34.53 14.75 -39.12
C GLU A 78 -34.70 16.14 -38.51
N ASN A 79 -35.42 16.25 -37.39
CA ASN A 79 -35.68 17.52 -36.73
C ASN A 79 -34.70 17.75 -35.57
N PRO A 80 -34.12 18.95 -35.43
CA PRO A 80 -33.32 19.28 -34.26
C PRO A 80 -34.17 19.46 -32.99
N PRO A 81 -33.57 19.27 -31.80
CA PRO A 81 -32.19 18.82 -31.56
C PRO A 81 -31.96 17.35 -31.97
N ARG A 82 -30.81 17.05 -32.58
CA ARG A 82 -30.45 15.70 -33.04
C ARG A 82 -29.50 14.96 -32.11
N THR A 83 -28.86 15.66 -31.17
CA THR A 83 -27.76 15.12 -30.36
C THR A 83 -27.90 15.50 -28.89
N LEU A 84 -27.16 14.80 -28.01
CA LEU A 84 -27.12 15.14 -26.59
C LEU A 84 -26.66 16.58 -26.33
N TRP A 85 -25.67 17.07 -27.07
CA TRP A 85 -25.22 18.46 -26.93
C TRP A 85 -26.28 19.44 -27.43
N GLY A 86 -26.97 19.11 -28.54
CA GLY A 86 -28.18 19.77 -29.03
C GLY A 86 -29.22 19.97 -27.93
N ALA A 87 -29.60 18.87 -27.30
CA ALA A 87 -30.60 18.83 -26.24
C ALA A 87 -30.18 19.63 -25.00
N ILE A 88 -28.90 19.56 -24.60
CA ILE A 88 -28.36 20.37 -23.51
C ILE A 88 -28.49 21.85 -23.85
N ALA A 89 -28.09 22.29 -25.04
CA ALA A 89 -28.17 23.71 -25.38
C ALA A 89 -29.60 24.21 -25.56
N GLU A 90 -30.50 23.40 -26.11
CA GLU A 90 -31.92 23.75 -26.21
C GLU A 90 -32.54 23.94 -24.83
N ALA A 91 -32.30 23.01 -23.91
CA ALA A 91 -32.76 23.14 -22.53
C ALA A 91 -32.11 24.34 -21.79
N LEU A 92 -30.90 24.73 -22.21
CA LEU A 92 -30.25 25.97 -21.76
C LEU A 92 -30.76 27.22 -22.48
N GLY A 93 -31.63 27.12 -23.50
CA GLY A 93 -32.09 28.25 -24.30
C GLY A 93 -30.98 28.89 -25.14
N LEU A 94 -29.91 28.13 -25.43
CA LEU A 94 -28.69 28.56 -26.12
C LEU A 94 -28.41 27.73 -27.38
N TYR A 95 -29.45 27.13 -27.95
CA TYR A 95 -29.35 26.24 -29.10
C TYR A 95 -28.60 26.88 -30.30
N ASP A 96 -28.80 28.19 -30.53
CA ASP A 96 -28.13 28.91 -31.61
C ASP A 96 -26.59 28.87 -31.56
N ILE A 97 -25.98 28.71 -30.37
CA ILE A 97 -24.51 28.61 -30.21
C ILE A 97 -23.97 27.32 -30.84
N ILE A 98 -24.75 26.25 -30.83
CA ILE A 98 -24.33 24.91 -31.27
C ILE A 98 -25.15 24.37 -32.43
N LYS A 99 -26.09 25.15 -32.99
CA LYS A 99 -27.03 24.72 -34.03
C LYS A 99 -26.33 24.04 -35.21
N ASP A 100 -25.24 24.64 -35.70
CA ASP A 100 -24.47 24.06 -36.81
C ASP A 100 -23.82 22.72 -36.44
N TYR A 101 -23.35 22.58 -35.19
CA TYR A 101 -22.76 21.35 -34.67
C TYR A 101 -23.81 20.25 -34.49
N ASP A 102 -25.01 20.60 -34.00
CA ASP A 102 -26.11 19.65 -33.83
C ASP A 102 -26.66 19.16 -35.17
N VAL A 103 -26.97 20.08 -36.10
CA VAL A 103 -27.51 19.74 -37.42
C VAL A 103 -26.53 18.87 -38.22
N LYS A 104 -25.22 19.19 -38.16
CA LYS A 104 -24.17 18.40 -38.83
C LYS A 104 -23.74 17.16 -38.04
N MET A 105 -24.27 16.95 -36.84
CA MET A 105 -23.83 15.92 -35.89
C MET A 105 -22.30 15.90 -35.73
N GLN A 106 -21.70 17.09 -35.60
CA GLN A 106 -20.28 17.29 -35.37
C GLN A 106 -20.05 17.68 -33.92
N VAL A 107 -19.06 17.08 -33.26
CA VAL A 107 -18.75 17.37 -31.85
C VAL A 107 -18.32 18.85 -31.70
N PRO A 108 -18.98 19.64 -30.84
CA PRO A 108 -18.55 21.01 -30.57
C PRO A 108 -17.17 21.06 -29.91
N GLU A 109 -16.36 22.03 -30.32
CA GLU A 109 -15.06 22.26 -29.70
C GLU A 109 -15.18 22.79 -28.27
N TYR A 110 -14.15 22.54 -27.46
CA TYR A 110 -14.06 23.01 -26.06
C TYR A 110 -14.46 24.48 -25.89
N ASN A 111 -13.94 25.39 -26.74
CA ASN A 111 -14.22 26.83 -26.63
C ASN A 111 -15.69 27.17 -26.93
N VAL A 112 -16.38 26.38 -27.76
CA VAL A 112 -17.82 26.55 -28.03
C VAL A 112 -18.63 26.11 -26.81
N LEU A 113 -18.29 24.94 -26.25
CA LEU A 113 -18.93 24.39 -25.05
C LEU A 113 -18.73 25.31 -23.83
N LEU A 114 -17.52 25.83 -23.65
CA LEU A 114 -17.21 26.77 -22.57
C LEU A 114 -17.99 28.07 -22.71
N ARG A 115 -18.11 28.62 -23.93
CA ARG A 115 -18.94 29.82 -24.17
C ARG A 115 -20.41 29.57 -23.85
N MET A 116 -20.95 28.42 -24.26
CA MET A 116 -22.33 28.02 -23.94
C MET A 116 -22.55 27.92 -22.42
N LEU A 117 -21.66 27.25 -21.70
CA LEU A 117 -21.77 27.09 -20.25
C LEU A 117 -21.63 28.44 -19.52
N LYS A 118 -20.66 29.27 -19.91
CA LYS A 118 -20.46 30.62 -19.34
C LYS A 118 -21.66 31.53 -19.53
N ALA A 119 -22.36 31.44 -20.65
CA ALA A 119 -23.57 32.22 -20.92
C ALA A 119 -24.77 31.78 -20.04
N SER A 120 -24.72 30.61 -19.41
CA SER A 120 -25.76 30.09 -18.51
C SER A 120 -25.35 30.03 -17.04
N GLU A 121 -24.18 30.57 -16.66
CA GLU A 121 -23.70 30.49 -15.28
C GLU A 121 -24.59 31.27 -14.27
N PRO A 122 -24.84 30.72 -13.06
CA PRO A 122 -24.49 29.36 -12.60
C PRO A 122 -25.48 28.30 -13.12
N VAL A 123 -24.97 27.13 -13.55
CA VAL A 123 -25.78 26.08 -14.21
C VAL A 123 -25.60 24.70 -13.57
N ILE A 124 -26.68 23.92 -13.50
CA ILE A 124 -26.66 22.50 -13.11
C ILE A 124 -27.28 21.70 -14.25
N ILE A 125 -26.58 20.66 -14.71
CA ILE A 125 -27.01 19.76 -15.78
C ILE A 125 -27.06 18.35 -15.19
N LEU A 126 -28.25 17.76 -15.22
CA LEU A 126 -28.55 16.43 -14.71
C LEU A 126 -28.84 15.51 -15.88
N LEU A 127 -28.16 14.37 -15.96
CA LEU A 127 -28.39 13.35 -16.99
C LEU A 127 -28.69 12.01 -16.31
N ASP A 128 -29.93 11.54 -16.42
CA ASP A 128 -30.31 10.20 -15.99
C ASP A 128 -30.16 9.20 -17.14
N GLU A 129 -29.93 7.92 -16.83
CA GLU A 129 -29.94 6.82 -17.80
C GLU A 129 -29.02 7.02 -19.04
N LEU A 130 -27.76 7.45 -18.82
CA LEU A 130 -26.76 7.57 -19.89
C LEU A 130 -26.57 6.28 -20.72
N PRO A 131 -26.56 5.06 -20.14
CA PRO A 131 -26.43 3.83 -20.93
C PRO A 131 -27.49 3.68 -22.02
N GLN A 132 -28.74 4.01 -21.72
CA GLN A 132 -29.89 3.92 -22.61
C GLN A 132 -29.76 4.92 -23.76
N TYR A 133 -29.21 6.11 -23.47
CA TYR A 133 -28.84 7.05 -24.52
C TYR A 133 -27.76 6.47 -25.44
N LEU A 134 -26.68 5.91 -24.87
CA LEU A 134 -25.56 5.37 -25.67
C LEU A 134 -25.99 4.19 -26.54
N GLU A 135 -26.90 3.35 -26.06
CA GLU A 135 -27.51 2.26 -26.82
C GLU A 135 -28.28 2.78 -28.04
N ARG A 136 -29.14 3.78 -27.85
CA ARG A 136 -29.88 4.42 -28.95
C ARG A 136 -28.94 5.14 -29.92
N ALA A 137 -27.95 5.87 -29.41
CA ALA A 137 -26.97 6.59 -30.22
C ALA A 137 -26.04 5.65 -31.01
N LYS A 138 -25.85 4.39 -30.57
CA LYS A 138 -25.07 3.38 -31.31
C LYS A 138 -25.75 3.01 -32.62
N ALA A 139 -27.09 3.04 -32.67
CA ALA A 139 -27.86 2.72 -33.87
C ALA A 139 -27.79 3.80 -34.97
N VAL A 140 -27.27 4.99 -34.65
CA VAL A 140 -27.18 6.11 -35.60
C VAL A 140 -25.76 6.19 -36.18
N VAL A 141 -25.65 5.91 -37.47
CA VAL A 141 -24.40 6.00 -38.23
C VAL A 141 -24.15 7.44 -38.69
N VAL A 142 -22.95 7.96 -38.44
CA VAL A 142 -22.50 9.30 -38.85
C VAL A 142 -21.15 9.16 -39.55
N GLY A 143 -21.15 9.21 -40.88
CA GLY A 143 -19.94 8.96 -41.69
C GLY A 143 -19.40 7.54 -41.43
N ASN A 144 -18.12 7.45 -41.01
CA ASN A 144 -17.45 6.18 -40.68
C ASN A 144 -17.53 5.81 -39.19
N THR A 145 -18.39 6.46 -38.41
CA THR A 145 -18.53 6.24 -36.96
C THR A 145 -20.01 6.22 -36.55
N THR A 146 -20.28 6.13 -35.26
CA THR A 146 -21.63 6.20 -34.68
C THR A 146 -21.79 7.45 -33.82
N LEU A 147 -23.04 7.88 -33.61
CA LEU A 147 -23.34 8.99 -32.70
C LEU A 147 -22.91 8.68 -31.26
N ALA A 148 -22.93 7.41 -30.84
CA ALA A 148 -22.40 7.00 -29.54
C ALA A 148 -20.89 7.29 -29.41
N SER A 149 -20.08 6.97 -30.42
CA SER A 149 -18.66 7.29 -30.43
C SER A 149 -18.40 8.80 -30.41
N LEU A 150 -19.18 9.58 -31.17
CA LEU A 150 -19.12 11.03 -31.14
C LEU A 150 -19.52 11.60 -29.77
N THR A 151 -20.48 10.97 -29.09
CA THR A 151 -20.89 11.36 -27.74
C THR A 151 -19.76 11.14 -26.74
N LEU A 152 -18.98 10.06 -26.84
CA LEU A 152 -17.80 9.87 -25.98
C LEU A 152 -16.77 10.99 -26.17
N SER A 153 -16.50 11.38 -27.42
CA SER A 153 -15.63 12.53 -27.74
C SER A 153 -16.19 13.85 -27.21
N PHE A 154 -17.50 14.05 -27.31
CA PHE A 154 -18.19 15.19 -26.71
C PHE A 154 -18.02 15.21 -25.19
N LEU A 155 -18.21 14.08 -24.49
CA LEU A 155 -18.06 14.01 -23.03
C LEU A 155 -16.66 14.46 -22.59
N HIS A 156 -15.59 14.11 -23.30
CA HIS A 156 -14.26 14.63 -23.01
C HIS A 156 -14.22 16.16 -22.99
N ALA A 157 -14.58 16.80 -24.11
CA ALA A 157 -14.51 18.25 -24.24
C ALA A 157 -15.52 18.98 -23.32
N PHE A 158 -16.69 18.39 -23.11
CA PHE A 158 -17.77 18.95 -22.31
C PHE A 158 -17.43 18.95 -20.82
N LEU A 159 -16.92 17.84 -20.29
CA LEU A 159 -16.56 17.75 -18.88
C LEU A 159 -15.42 18.73 -18.54
N ASP A 160 -14.44 18.90 -19.42
CA ASP A 160 -13.39 19.91 -19.25
C ASP A 160 -13.96 21.35 -19.23
N ALA A 161 -14.95 21.62 -20.08
CA ALA A 161 -15.63 22.91 -20.11
C ALA A 161 -16.46 23.15 -18.84
N VAL A 162 -17.12 22.11 -18.29
CA VAL A 162 -17.86 22.17 -17.02
C VAL A 162 -16.95 22.56 -15.87
N ILE A 163 -15.77 21.95 -15.77
CA ILE A 163 -14.79 22.28 -14.72
C ILE A 163 -14.30 23.73 -14.81
N SER A 164 -14.28 24.29 -16.02
CA SER A 164 -13.80 25.65 -16.31
C SER A 164 -14.88 26.74 -16.24
N ALA A 165 -16.09 26.37 -15.81
CA ALA A 165 -17.25 27.24 -15.64
C ALA A 165 -17.84 27.09 -14.22
N LYS A 166 -18.74 27.99 -13.83
CA LYS A 166 -19.64 27.81 -12.66
C LYS A 166 -20.78 26.85 -13.03
N ALA A 167 -20.40 25.65 -13.46
CA ALA A 167 -21.28 24.61 -13.94
C ALA A 167 -21.15 23.35 -13.09
N VAL A 168 -22.25 22.62 -12.96
CA VAL A 168 -22.29 21.29 -12.33
C VAL A 168 -22.89 20.31 -13.32
N PHE A 169 -22.22 19.18 -13.56
CA PHE A 169 -22.74 18.06 -14.34
C PHE A 169 -22.85 16.82 -13.46
N ILE A 170 -24.06 16.29 -13.31
CA ILE A 170 -24.33 15.07 -12.55
C ILE A 170 -24.95 14.05 -13.48
N VAL A 171 -24.36 12.86 -13.53
CA VAL A 171 -24.79 11.79 -14.44
C VAL A 171 -25.03 10.48 -13.70
N SER A 172 -26.12 9.81 -14.04
CA SER A 172 -26.48 8.49 -13.55
C SER A 172 -25.85 7.40 -14.43
N VAL A 173 -25.02 6.54 -13.83
CA VAL A 173 -24.38 5.40 -14.51
C VAL A 173 -24.47 4.18 -13.60
N PRO A 174 -24.91 2.99 -14.08
CA PRO A 174 -24.96 1.79 -13.26
C PRO A 174 -23.56 1.34 -12.81
N GLU A 175 -23.49 0.65 -11.67
CA GLU A 175 -22.21 0.21 -11.10
C GLU A 175 -21.62 -0.96 -11.90
N GLU A 176 -22.47 -1.90 -12.32
CA GLU A 176 -22.18 -3.04 -13.17
C GLU A 176 -22.95 -2.93 -14.48
N VAL A 177 -22.38 -3.44 -15.57
CA VAL A 177 -23.06 -3.54 -16.86
C VAL A 177 -23.64 -4.94 -17.00
N TYR A 178 -24.86 -5.04 -17.55
CA TYR A 178 -25.63 -6.28 -17.60
C TYR A 178 -25.05 -7.32 -18.55
N ALA A 179 -25.26 -8.59 -18.20
CA ALA A 179 -24.95 -9.74 -19.05
C ALA A 179 -25.83 -9.82 -20.32
N GLU A 180 -26.98 -9.14 -20.35
CA GLU A 180 -27.91 -9.12 -21.49
C GLU A 180 -27.65 -7.97 -22.49
N THR A 181 -26.73 -7.05 -22.16
CA THR A 181 -26.35 -5.94 -23.04
C THR A 181 -25.31 -6.42 -24.05
N SER A 182 -25.41 -6.00 -25.32
CA SER A 182 -24.39 -6.36 -26.33
C SER A 182 -22.99 -5.91 -25.88
N ALA A 183 -21.97 -6.73 -26.15
CA ALA A 183 -20.58 -6.48 -25.74
C ALA A 183 -20.07 -5.08 -26.13
N ASP A 184 -20.48 -4.55 -27.29
CA ASP A 184 -20.04 -3.22 -27.70
C ASP A 184 -20.73 -2.09 -26.92
N VAL A 185 -22.02 -2.23 -26.56
CA VAL A 185 -22.71 -1.22 -25.72
C VAL A 185 -22.10 -1.22 -24.31
N GLU A 186 -21.76 -2.40 -23.80
CA GLU A 186 -21.04 -2.52 -22.55
C GLU A 186 -19.69 -1.79 -22.60
N GLN A 187 -18.93 -1.96 -23.70
CA GLN A 187 -17.67 -1.24 -23.88
C GLN A 187 -17.86 0.27 -23.95
N LEU A 188 -18.90 0.77 -24.61
CA LEU A 188 -19.23 2.20 -24.67
C LEU A 188 -19.54 2.77 -23.28
N VAL A 189 -20.33 2.07 -22.46
CA VAL A 189 -20.65 2.47 -21.09
C VAL A 189 -19.39 2.47 -20.21
N ARG A 190 -18.54 1.45 -20.32
CA ARG A 190 -17.24 1.40 -19.61
C ARG A 190 -16.36 2.60 -19.99
N ASN A 191 -16.27 2.92 -21.28
CA ASN A 191 -15.50 4.07 -21.76
C ASN A 191 -16.06 5.38 -21.20
N ALA A 192 -17.38 5.60 -21.30
CA ALA A 192 -18.03 6.79 -20.74
C ALA A 192 -17.76 6.93 -19.23
N LYS A 193 -17.92 5.84 -18.48
CA LYS A 193 -17.64 5.79 -17.04
C LYS A 193 -16.19 6.19 -16.76
N GLY A 194 -15.22 5.63 -17.48
CA GLY A 194 -13.81 5.98 -17.33
C GLY A 194 -13.51 7.46 -17.58
N ILE A 195 -14.14 8.07 -18.58
CA ILE A 195 -14.01 9.51 -18.88
C ILE A 195 -14.57 10.34 -17.72
N ILE A 196 -15.80 10.03 -17.28
CA ILE A 196 -16.48 10.76 -16.21
C ILE A 196 -15.73 10.62 -14.89
N THR A 197 -15.32 9.40 -14.51
CA THR A 197 -14.60 9.16 -13.25
C THR A 197 -13.24 9.83 -13.27
N ARG A 198 -12.53 9.84 -14.40
CA ARG A 198 -11.23 10.53 -14.50
C ARG A 198 -11.34 12.02 -14.20
N VAL A 199 -12.37 12.69 -14.72
CA VAL A 199 -12.60 14.13 -14.45
C VAL A 199 -13.16 14.35 -13.05
N ALA A 200 -14.08 13.50 -12.58
CA ALA A 200 -14.66 13.57 -11.23
C ALA A 200 -13.63 13.30 -10.12
N GLU A 201 -12.69 12.38 -10.34
CA GLU A 201 -11.59 12.10 -9.41
C GLU A 201 -10.53 13.21 -9.40
N PHE A 202 -10.45 14.03 -10.45
CA PHE A 202 -9.50 15.12 -10.54
C PHE A 202 -9.84 16.25 -9.56
N ARG A 203 -11.13 16.51 -9.24
CA ARG A 203 -11.59 17.43 -8.17
C ARG A 203 -13.03 17.06 -7.75
N ALA A 204 -13.34 16.72 -6.50
CA ALA A 204 -12.88 17.35 -5.27
C ALA A 204 -12.25 16.33 -4.31
N PRO A 205 -10.96 16.46 -3.94
CA PRO A 205 -10.50 15.78 -2.74
C PRO A 205 -11.36 16.29 -1.59
N LEU A 206 -11.98 15.36 -0.86
CA LEU A 206 -12.46 15.63 0.49
C LEU A 206 -11.29 16.30 1.21
N THR A 207 -11.45 17.53 1.71
CA THR A 207 -10.30 18.15 2.37
C THR A 207 -9.95 17.33 3.61
N VAL A 208 -8.70 17.39 4.05
CA VAL A 208 -8.24 16.69 5.26
C VAL A 208 -9.14 17.06 6.45
N GLU A 209 -9.53 18.33 6.55
CA GLU A 209 -10.43 18.83 7.60
C GLU A 209 -11.85 18.27 7.47
N GLU A 210 -12.38 18.18 6.26
CA GLU A 210 -13.70 17.58 6.00
C GLU A 210 -13.68 16.08 6.35
N LEU A 211 -12.60 15.36 6.02
CA LEU A 211 -12.43 13.95 6.36
C LEU A 211 -12.43 13.75 7.88
N VAL A 212 -11.58 14.48 8.59
CA VAL A 212 -11.48 14.43 10.05
C VAL A 212 -12.83 14.71 10.68
N GLY A 213 -13.53 15.76 10.24
CA GLY A 213 -14.87 16.11 10.74
C GLY A 213 -15.90 15.01 10.51
N ILE A 214 -15.84 14.30 9.38
CA ILE A 214 -16.70 13.16 9.10
C ILE A 214 -16.36 11.96 9.99
N LEU A 215 -15.07 11.63 10.14
CA LEU A 215 -14.60 10.51 10.96
C LEU A 215 -15.02 10.70 12.42
N LYS A 216 -14.78 11.87 13.00
CA LYS A 216 -15.19 12.20 14.38
C LYS A 216 -16.68 11.94 14.60
N LYS A 217 -17.54 12.42 13.68
CA LYS A 217 -19.00 12.33 13.80
C LYS A 217 -19.57 10.93 13.51
N ARG A 218 -18.92 10.15 12.65
CA ARG A 218 -19.44 8.85 12.21
C ARG A 218 -18.95 7.70 13.08
N ILE A 219 -17.77 7.82 13.65
CA ILE A 219 -17.13 6.75 14.43
C ILE A 219 -17.45 6.90 15.92
N PHE A 220 -17.41 8.12 16.44
CA PHE A 220 -17.60 8.37 17.87
C PHE A 220 -18.97 8.95 18.15
N ARG A 221 -19.62 8.42 19.19
CA ARG A 221 -20.86 8.99 19.74
C ARG A 221 -20.59 10.30 20.50
N TYR A 222 -19.46 10.37 21.18
CA TYR A 222 -19.04 11.51 21.99
C TYR A 222 -17.50 11.59 22.02
N ILE A 223 -16.98 12.82 22.02
CA ILE A 223 -15.55 13.12 22.13
C ILE A 223 -15.43 14.25 23.14
N ASP A 224 -14.64 14.04 24.19
CA ASP A 224 -14.38 15.05 25.20
C ASP A 224 -13.25 15.98 24.74
N GLU A 225 -13.61 17.21 24.39
CA GLU A 225 -12.66 18.24 23.93
C GLU A 225 -11.73 18.74 25.06
N GLY A 226 -12.17 18.70 26.32
CA GLY A 226 -11.34 19.10 27.46
C GLY A 226 -10.20 18.12 27.72
N TRP A 227 -10.51 16.81 27.65
CA TRP A 227 -9.46 15.79 27.61
C TRP A 227 -8.59 15.90 26.35
N GLY A 228 -9.18 16.24 25.21
CA GLY A 228 -8.46 16.48 23.96
C GLY A 228 -7.38 17.56 24.09
N GLU A 229 -7.68 18.69 24.74
CA GLU A 229 -6.69 19.75 24.98
C GLU A 229 -5.52 19.28 25.86
N LEU A 230 -5.81 18.49 26.91
CA LEU A 230 -4.77 17.91 27.77
C LEU A 230 -3.88 16.93 27.02
N VAL A 231 -4.47 16.05 26.20
CA VAL A 231 -3.72 15.09 25.37
C VAL A 231 -2.83 15.84 24.38
N VAL A 232 -3.37 16.81 23.65
CA VAL A 232 -2.61 17.59 22.66
C VAL A 232 -1.46 18.33 23.33
N LYS A 233 -1.69 18.94 24.50
CA LYS A 233 -0.62 19.57 25.29
C LYS A 233 0.46 18.55 25.68
N ARG A 234 0.08 17.36 26.14
CA ARG A 234 1.03 16.32 26.54
C ARG A 234 1.90 15.85 25.37
N TYR A 235 1.35 15.75 24.17
CA TYR A 235 2.11 15.47 22.95
C TYR A 235 3.03 16.64 22.55
N ALA A 236 2.55 17.89 22.67
CA ALA A 236 3.35 19.08 22.38
C ALA A 236 4.59 19.15 23.30
N ASP A 237 4.39 19.01 24.61
CA ASP A 237 5.46 18.99 25.61
C ASP A 237 6.46 17.85 25.30
N PHE A 238 5.94 16.66 24.95
CA PHE A 238 6.78 15.50 24.62
C PHE A 238 7.64 15.72 23.37
N TYR A 239 7.09 16.33 22.32
CA TYR A 239 7.83 16.64 21.09
C TYR A 239 8.88 17.73 21.33
N GLU A 240 8.62 18.68 22.22
CA GLU A 240 9.57 19.72 22.62
C GLU A 240 10.70 19.17 23.51
N GLU A 241 10.39 18.33 24.48
CA GLU A 241 11.37 17.71 25.38
C GLU A 241 12.32 16.74 24.66
N ARG A 242 11.86 16.11 23.56
CA ARG A 242 12.58 15.05 22.83
C ARG A 242 12.84 15.40 21.36
N GLN A 243 13.02 16.68 21.03
CA GLN A 243 13.17 17.18 19.65
C GLN A 243 14.16 16.37 18.78
N ALA A 244 15.27 15.89 19.34
CA ALA A 244 16.27 15.12 18.60
C ALA A 244 15.75 13.80 18.01
N ALA A 245 14.65 13.25 18.54
CA ALA A 245 14.07 12.00 18.08
C ALA A 245 12.95 12.18 17.03
N PHE A 246 12.50 13.40 16.79
CA PHE A 246 11.34 13.72 15.94
C PHE A 246 11.73 14.62 14.76
N PRO A 247 10.90 14.72 13.73
CA PRO A 247 11.11 15.67 12.64
C PRO A 247 11.08 17.11 13.17
N THR A 248 11.87 18.00 12.58
CA THR A 248 11.98 19.41 13.01
C THR A 248 10.65 20.15 13.01
N TYR A 249 9.70 19.73 12.17
CA TYR A 249 8.37 20.34 12.12
C TYR A 249 7.41 19.90 13.24
N ALA A 250 7.72 18.84 13.99
CA ALA A 250 6.79 18.26 14.97
C ALA A 250 6.47 19.20 16.13
N ALA A 251 7.43 20.05 16.53
CA ALA A 251 7.26 21.05 17.58
C ALA A 251 6.76 22.42 17.05
N ASN A 252 6.55 22.56 15.73
CA ASN A 252 6.11 23.83 15.17
C ASN A 252 4.63 24.10 15.49
N SER A 253 4.30 25.37 15.74
CA SER A 253 2.93 25.80 16.07
C SER A 253 1.87 25.34 15.06
N SER A 254 2.20 25.31 13.76
CA SER A 254 1.30 24.83 12.72
C SER A 254 0.99 23.33 12.85
N TYR A 255 1.96 22.51 13.26
CA TYR A 255 1.76 21.08 13.49
C TYR A 255 0.97 20.83 14.78
N LEU A 256 1.24 21.60 15.84
CA LEU A 256 0.47 21.54 17.08
C LEU A 256 -1.02 21.90 16.88
N GLU A 257 -1.30 22.89 16.03
CA GLU A 257 -2.67 23.22 15.64
C GLU A 257 -3.32 22.08 14.82
N ARG A 258 -2.55 21.35 14.01
CA ARG A 258 -3.05 20.14 13.31
C ARG A 258 -3.38 19.02 14.31
N LEU A 259 -2.55 18.79 15.33
CA LEU A 259 -2.83 17.82 16.40
C LEU A 259 -4.19 18.11 17.04
N ARG A 260 -4.41 19.38 17.45
CA ARG A 260 -5.69 19.83 18.03
C ARG A 260 -6.87 19.55 17.11
N LYS A 261 -6.76 19.91 15.83
CA LYS A 261 -7.84 19.70 14.85
C LYS A 261 -8.14 18.22 14.59
N CYS A 262 -7.12 17.36 14.61
CA CYS A 262 -7.24 15.94 14.27
C CYS A 262 -7.74 15.06 15.43
N TYR A 263 -7.56 15.48 16.69
CA TYR A 263 -7.97 14.71 17.88
C TYR A 263 -9.39 14.14 17.76
N PRO A 264 -9.63 12.82 17.97
CA PRO A 264 -8.74 11.85 18.63
C PRO A 264 -7.76 11.13 17.70
N PHE A 265 -7.65 11.51 16.43
CA PHE A 265 -6.71 10.90 15.49
C PHE A 265 -5.40 11.69 15.43
N HIS A 266 -4.27 10.99 15.42
CA HIS A 266 -2.98 11.62 15.16
C HIS A 266 -2.91 12.12 13.70
N PRO A 267 -2.36 13.33 13.41
CA PRO A 267 -2.28 13.87 12.05
C PRO A 267 -1.67 12.91 11.04
N SER A 268 -0.63 12.16 11.43
CA SER A 268 0.02 11.22 10.52
C SER A 268 -0.86 10.05 10.09
N LEU A 269 -1.82 9.61 10.91
CA LEU A 269 -2.79 8.60 10.50
C LEU A 269 -3.69 9.15 9.40
N ILE A 270 -4.10 10.42 9.52
CA ILE A 270 -4.89 11.08 8.49
C ILE A 270 -4.08 11.22 7.20
N ASP A 271 -2.82 11.63 7.30
CA ASP A 271 -1.93 11.77 6.13
C ASP A 271 -1.77 10.44 5.39
N ILE A 272 -1.55 9.33 6.12
CA ILE A 272 -1.52 7.97 5.54
C ILE A 272 -2.84 7.64 4.83
N LEU A 273 -3.99 7.90 5.46
CA LEU A 273 -5.30 7.61 4.85
C LEU A 273 -5.50 8.40 3.56
N THR A 274 -5.13 9.67 3.52
CA THR A 274 -5.39 10.56 2.38
C THR A 274 -4.36 10.47 1.27
N GLU A 275 -3.10 10.14 1.60
CA GLU A 275 -2.01 10.17 0.64
C GLU A 275 -1.51 8.78 0.23
N ARG A 276 -1.63 7.79 1.12
CA ARG A 276 -1.05 6.45 0.93
C ARG A 276 -2.13 5.41 0.65
N ILE A 277 -3.11 5.27 1.54
CA ILE A 277 -4.17 4.24 1.40
C ILE A 277 -5.09 4.52 0.21
N VAL A 278 -5.41 5.80 -0.06
CA VAL A 278 -6.15 6.21 -1.26
C VAL A 278 -5.42 5.84 -2.57
N ALA A 279 -4.10 5.63 -2.52
CA ALA A 279 -3.34 5.21 -3.67
C ALA A 279 -3.53 3.75 -4.05
N ILE A 280 -4.06 2.94 -3.14
CA ILE A 280 -4.32 1.51 -3.39
C ILE A 280 -5.38 1.41 -4.49
N PRO A 281 -5.06 0.80 -5.65
CA PRO A 281 -6.04 0.68 -6.72
C PRO A 281 -7.31 -0.06 -6.26
N GLY A 282 -8.48 0.40 -6.74
CA GLY A 282 -9.78 -0.15 -6.32
C GLY A 282 -10.23 0.24 -4.90
N PHE A 283 -9.44 1.00 -4.13
CA PHE A 283 -9.85 1.50 -2.82
C PHE A 283 -10.89 2.62 -2.94
N GLN A 284 -12.05 2.46 -2.31
CA GLN A 284 -13.13 3.44 -2.34
C GLN A 284 -12.80 4.61 -1.39
N ARG A 285 -12.23 5.71 -1.91
CA ARG A 285 -11.68 6.83 -1.11
C ARG A 285 -12.50 7.21 0.14
N THR A 286 -13.79 7.55 0.02
CA THR A 286 -14.57 8.02 1.19
C THR A 286 -15.19 6.90 2.02
N ARG A 287 -15.84 5.91 1.37
CA ARG A 287 -16.53 4.80 2.07
C ARG A 287 -15.55 3.77 2.63
N GLY A 288 -14.44 3.53 1.93
CA GLY A 288 -13.35 2.66 2.35
C GLY A 288 -12.64 3.20 3.58
N ILE A 289 -12.30 4.50 3.62
CA ILE A 289 -11.70 5.11 4.81
C ILE A 289 -12.63 4.96 6.02
N LEU A 290 -13.93 5.24 5.86
CA LEU A 290 -14.89 5.11 6.96
C LEU A 290 -15.02 3.67 7.48
N ARG A 291 -15.09 2.68 6.58
CA ARG A 291 -15.16 1.27 6.96
C ARG A 291 -13.88 0.78 7.62
N LEU A 292 -12.73 1.13 7.04
CA LEU A 292 -11.42 0.83 7.61
C LEU A 292 -11.30 1.41 9.03
N MET A 293 -11.60 2.71 9.20
CA MET A 293 -11.49 3.36 10.50
C MET A 293 -12.50 2.85 11.52
N ALA A 294 -13.71 2.46 11.09
CA ALA A 294 -14.66 1.78 11.96
C ALA A 294 -14.13 0.41 12.42
N ALA A 295 -13.50 -0.37 11.52
CA ALA A 295 -12.88 -1.63 11.86
C ALA A 295 -11.68 -1.46 12.80
N VAL A 296 -10.83 -0.45 12.56
CA VAL A 296 -9.68 -0.11 13.41
C VAL A 296 -10.17 0.22 14.82
N VAL A 297 -11.07 1.20 14.96
CA VAL A 297 -11.60 1.59 16.29
C VAL A 297 -12.31 0.44 16.98
N ALA A 298 -13.07 -0.38 16.24
CA ALA A 298 -13.69 -1.57 16.81
C ALA A 298 -12.68 -2.63 17.30
N ALA A 299 -11.50 -2.71 16.67
CA ALA A 299 -10.43 -3.63 17.08
C ALA A 299 -9.70 -3.14 18.34
N ILE A 300 -9.54 -1.82 18.52
CA ILE A 300 -8.76 -1.25 19.62
C ILE A 300 -9.58 -0.73 20.81
N LYS A 301 -10.91 -0.65 20.71
CA LYS A 301 -11.77 0.00 21.72
C LYS A 301 -11.64 -0.56 23.15
N ASP A 302 -11.28 -1.83 23.29
CA ASP A 302 -11.17 -2.54 24.57
C ASP A 302 -9.69 -2.78 24.95
N ASP A 303 -8.75 -2.14 24.25
CA ASP A 303 -7.31 -2.25 24.51
C ASP A 303 -6.81 -1.08 25.36
N ASP A 304 -6.66 -1.31 26.65
CA ASP A 304 -6.19 -0.32 27.64
C ASP A 304 -4.78 0.22 27.35
N ARG A 305 -4.02 -0.41 26.45
CA ARG A 305 -2.70 0.08 26.02
C ARG A 305 -2.80 1.27 25.07
N ILE A 306 -3.94 1.49 24.44
CA ILE A 306 -4.13 2.60 23.50
C ILE A 306 -4.45 3.87 24.27
N THR A 307 -3.41 4.66 24.52
CA THR A 307 -3.52 5.93 25.26
C THR A 307 -3.40 7.13 24.32
N GLY A 308 -4.14 8.20 24.63
CA GLY A 308 -3.98 9.50 23.97
C GLY A 308 -4.70 9.58 22.63
N MET A 309 -3.95 9.52 21.53
CA MET A 309 -4.48 9.61 20.17
C MET A 309 -4.42 8.25 19.48
N ILE A 310 -5.31 8.05 18.51
CA ILE A 310 -5.26 6.91 17.60
C ILE A 310 -4.17 7.18 16.56
N MET A 311 -3.15 6.33 16.58
CA MET A 311 -1.91 6.45 15.82
C MET A 311 -1.92 5.50 14.60
N PRO A 312 -1.04 5.70 13.60
CA PRO A 312 -0.81 4.74 12.52
C PRO A 312 -0.60 3.29 12.96
N ASP A 313 0.11 3.05 14.07
CA ASP A 313 0.38 1.70 14.57
C ASP A 313 -0.85 0.99 15.16
N ASP A 314 -1.96 1.70 15.39
CA ASP A 314 -3.21 1.14 15.89
C ASP A 314 -4.03 0.43 14.82
N VAL A 315 -3.64 0.57 13.55
CA VAL A 315 -4.22 -0.20 12.46
C VAL A 315 -3.74 -1.64 12.59
N ASP A 316 -4.43 -2.43 13.39
CA ASP A 316 -4.09 -3.83 13.65
C ASP A 316 -4.25 -4.67 12.38
N ILE A 317 -3.17 -4.78 11.62
CA ILE A 317 -3.11 -5.56 10.39
C ILE A 317 -3.13 -7.08 10.61
N SER A 318 -3.12 -7.56 11.87
CA SER A 318 -3.37 -8.97 12.19
C SER A 318 -4.88 -9.30 12.28
N ASN A 319 -5.71 -8.27 12.43
CA ASN A 319 -7.16 -8.38 12.44
C ASN A 319 -7.70 -8.50 11.01
N ASP A 320 -8.36 -9.62 10.69
CA ASP A 320 -8.90 -9.86 9.36
C ASP A 320 -9.90 -8.80 8.91
N ALA A 321 -10.70 -8.22 9.81
CA ALA A 321 -11.65 -7.17 9.45
C ALA A 321 -10.92 -5.91 8.96
N VAL A 322 -9.86 -5.51 9.65
CA VAL A 322 -9.00 -4.38 9.26
C VAL A 322 -8.27 -4.71 7.96
N LEU A 323 -7.63 -5.89 7.91
CA LEU A 323 -6.83 -6.31 6.77
C LEU A 323 -7.66 -6.50 5.50
N ASN A 324 -8.91 -6.94 5.60
CA ASN A 324 -9.82 -7.09 4.46
C ASN A 324 -10.30 -5.74 3.90
N GLU A 325 -10.49 -4.73 4.75
CA GLU A 325 -10.83 -3.37 4.31
C GLU A 325 -9.61 -2.67 3.70
N LEU A 326 -8.40 -2.93 4.23
CA LEU A 326 -7.15 -2.39 3.71
C LEU A 326 -6.71 -3.07 2.40
N LEU A 327 -6.75 -4.42 2.34
CA LEU A 327 -6.26 -5.25 1.25
C LEU A 327 -7.40 -6.11 0.67
N ARG A 328 -7.94 -5.69 -0.47
CA ARG A 328 -8.90 -6.50 -1.26
C ARG A 328 -8.22 -7.77 -1.80
N ARG A 329 -9.03 -8.73 -2.28
CA ARG A 329 -8.56 -10.05 -2.80
C ARG A 329 -7.42 -9.94 -3.83
N GLU A 330 -7.40 -8.89 -4.63
CA GLU A 330 -6.39 -8.61 -5.66
C GLU A 330 -4.98 -8.33 -5.10
N TYR A 331 -4.85 -8.09 -3.78
CA TYR A 331 -3.60 -7.76 -3.09
C TYR A 331 -3.06 -8.90 -2.22
N GLY A 332 -3.30 -10.16 -2.61
CA GLY A 332 -2.86 -11.35 -1.87
C GLY A 332 -1.35 -11.39 -1.57
N VAL A 333 -0.52 -10.78 -2.42
CA VAL A 333 0.93 -10.67 -2.18
C VAL A 333 1.22 -9.85 -0.93
N TYR A 334 0.54 -8.73 -0.70
CA TYR A 334 0.73 -7.90 0.48
C TYR A 334 0.25 -8.59 1.76
N ARG A 335 -0.83 -9.39 1.68
CA ARG A 335 -1.26 -10.23 2.80
C ARG A 335 -0.16 -11.22 3.19
N ALA A 336 0.48 -11.87 2.22
CA ALA A 336 1.59 -12.78 2.48
C ALA A 336 2.80 -12.06 3.10
N ILE A 337 3.05 -10.81 2.74
CA ILE A 337 4.08 -9.97 3.39
C ILE A 337 3.70 -9.73 4.86
N VAL A 338 2.48 -9.26 5.13
CA VAL A 338 2.00 -8.99 6.50
C VAL A 338 2.14 -10.23 7.39
N GLU A 339 1.65 -11.38 6.92
CA GLU A 339 1.66 -12.62 7.70
C GLU A 339 3.08 -13.18 7.94
N ASN A 340 4.01 -12.94 7.01
CA ASN A 340 5.39 -13.42 7.15
C ASN A 340 6.24 -12.49 8.02
N ASP A 341 6.16 -11.18 7.73
CA ASP A 341 7.09 -10.20 8.28
C ASP A 341 6.54 -9.48 9.51
N ILE A 342 5.26 -9.13 9.55
CA ILE A 342 4.76 -8.14 10.51
C ILE A 342 3.95 -8.79 11.62
N ALA A 343 2.82 -9.42 11.28
CA ALA A 343 1.90 -9.95 12.26
C ALA A 343 1.10 -11.13 11.75
N ARG A 344 1.01 -12.17 12.59
CA ARG A 344 0.21 -13.37 12.38
C ARG A 344 -0.47 -13.77 13.69
N ARG A 345 -1.63 -14.43 13.60
CA ARG A 345 -2.42 -14.83 14.78
C ARG A 345 -1.67 -15.77 15.74
N ASP A 346 -0.79 -16.61 15.23
CA ASP A 346 0.01 -17.56 16.01
C ASP A 346 1.28 -16.93 16.62
N GLY A 347 1.51 -15.63 16.42
CA GLY A 347 2.70 -14.93 16.92
C GLY A 347 3.99 -15.25 16.17
N SER A 348 3.90 -15.97 15.04
CA SER A 348 5.07 -16.51 14.35
C SER A 348 5.72 -15.55 13.34
N ALA A 349 5.12 -14.39 13.07
CA ALA A 349 5.69 -13.42 12.13
C ALA A 349 7.05 -12.88 12.62
N ARG A 350 7.92 -12.46 11.70
CA ARG A 350 9.30 -12.07 12.04
C ARG A 350 9.37 -10.90 13.04
N ALA A 351 8.59 -9.85 12.86
CA ALA A 351 8.53 -8.73 13.81
C ALA A 351 8.00 -9.16 15.19
N GLN A 352 7.04 -10.09 15.25
CA GLN A 352 6.54 -10.63 16.52
C GLN A 352 7.62 -11.40 17.30
N ARG A 353 8.55 -12.09 16.62
CA ARG A 353 9.69 -12.76 17.27
C ARG A 353 10.68 -11.79 17.90
N LEU A 354 10.73 -10.55 17.42
CA LEU A 354 11.61 -9.50 17.95
C LEU A 354 11.02 -8.82 19.19
N LEU A 355 9.73 -9.00 19.50
CA LEU A 355 9.05 -8.31 20.61
C LEU A 355 9.74 -8.47 21.98
N LYS A 356 10.42 -9.60 22.21
CA LYS A 356 11.16 -9.85 23.46
C LYS A 356 12.28 -8.82 23.68
N ASN A 357 12.94 -8.38 22.61
CA ASN A 357 14.06 -7.44 22.66
C ASN A 357 13.67 -6.04 22.17
N ARG A 358 12.62 -5.94 21.36
CA ARG A 358 12.12 -4.73 20.70
C ARG A 358 10.60 -4.63 20.86
N PRO A 359 10.10 -4.05 21.97
CA PRO A 359 8.66 -3.94 22.24
C PRO A 359 7.89 -3.21 21.12
N LEU A 360 8.55 -2.32 20.39
CA LEU A 360 7.95 -1.55 19.29
C LEU A 360 8.00 -2.27 17.93
N ALA A 361 8.56 -3.47 17.81
CA ALA A 361 8.84 -4.11 16.52
C ALA A 361 7.62 -4.20 15.58
N VAL A 362 6.49 -4.70 16.09
CA VAL A 362 5.25 -4.83 15.28
C VAL A 362 4.66 -3.47 14.93
N ARG A 363 4.70 -2.51 15.87
CA ARG A 363 4.17 -1.15 15.68
C ARG A 363 4.98 -0.38 14.62
N VAL A 364 6.31 -0.44 14.72
CA VAL A 364 7.24 0.15 13.74
C VAL A 364 7.05 -0.49 12.36
N ALA A 365 7.02 -1.82 12.28
CA ALA A 365 6.83 -2.51 11.00
C ALA A 365 5.47 -2.21 10.36
N THR A 366 4.39 -2.14 11.14
CA THR A 366 3.03 -1.78 10.68
C THR A 366 3.01 -0.37 10.10
N THR A 367 3.58 0.60 10.81
CA THR A 367 3.66 1.99 10.35
C THR A 367 4.46 2.11 9.05
N VAL A 368 5.63 1.47 8.96
CA VAL A 368 6.44 1.47 7.73
C VAL A 368 5.66 0.86 6.57
N PHE A 369 4.94 -0.25 6.80
CA PHE A 369 4.11 -0.89 5.80
C PHE A 369 2.98 0.02 5.28
N LEU A 370 2.26 0.70 6.16
CA LEU A 370 1.18 1.62 5.76
C LEU A 370 1.70 2.81 4.94
N ASN A 371 2.92 3.28 5.21
CA ASN A 371 3.55 4.34 4.42
C ASN A 371 4.04 3.89 3.04
N SER A 372 4.07 2.57 2.78
CA SER A 372 4.65 2.01 1.55
C SER A 372 3.67 1.98 0.37
N PHE A 373 2.40 2.33 0.58
CA PHE A 373 1.43 2.45 -0.51
C PHE A 373 1.55 3.82 -1.17
N THR A 374 1.87 3.87 -2.47
CA THR A 374 2.12 5.13 -3.18
C THR A 374 1.35 5.20 -4.49
N LEU A 375 1.01 6.43 -4.92
CA LEU A 375 0.39 6.68 -6.22
C LEU A 375 1.42 6.46 -7.33
N SER A 376 1.01 5.82 -8.42
CA SER A 376 1.86 5.53 -9.58
C SER A 376 2.63 6.77 -10.06
N GLY A 377 3.97 6.69 -10.12
CA GLY A 377 4.84 7.72 -10.70
C GLY A 377 5.73 8.49 -9.72
N LYS A 378 5.66 8.25 -8.41
CA LYS A 378 6.63 8.75 -7.42
C LYS A 378 7.62 7.66 -7.02
N ASP A 379 8.89 8.02 -6.84
CA ASP A 379 9.86 7.08 -6.26
C ASP A 379 9.47 6.82 -4.80
N ILE A 380 9.15 5.56 -4.49
CA ILE A 380 8.75 5.13 -3.16
C ILE A 380 9.80 5.50 -2.12
N ALA A 381 11.09 5.44 -2.47
CA ALA A 381 12.17 5.76 -1.55
C ALA A 381 12.12 7.23 -1.10
N GLU A 382 11.85 8.18 -2.01
CA GLU A 382 11.84 9.61 -1.71
C GLU A 382 10.72 10.03 -0.75
N ILE A 383 9.56 9.36 -0.85
CA ILE A 383 8.35 9.72 -0.09
C ILE A 383 8.10 8.82 1.13
N SER A 384 9.00 7.88 1.39
CA SER A 384 8.94 6.97 2.54
C SER A 384 9.48 7.63 3.81
N PRO A 385 9.00 7.24 4.99
CA PRO A 385 9.33 7.93 6.22
C PRO A 385 10.78 7.68 6.64
N THR A 386 11.41 8.72 7.17
CA THR A 386 12.66 8.63 7.94
C THR A 386 12.43 8.01 9.32
N ALA A 387 13.49 7.62 10.03
CA ALA A 387 13.37 7.10 11.40
C ALA A 387 12.64 8.05 12.36
N GLY A 388 12.90 9.37 12.26
CA GLY A 388 12.19 10.38 13.07
C GLY A 388 10.71 10.49 12.70
N GLU A 389 10.36 10.39 11.42
CA GLU A 389 8.96 10.36 10.97
C GLU A 389 8.24 9.08 11.42
N VAL A 390 8.91 7.93 11.43
CA VAL A 390 8.37 6.70 12.02
C VAL A 390 8.17 6.86 13.53
N ALA A 391 9.11 7.49 14.23
CA ALA A 391 8.97 7.75 15.67
C ALA A 391 7.76 8.64 15.98
N LEU A 392 7.55 9.71 15.20
CA LEU A 392 6.37 10.59 15.28
C LEU A 392 5.05 9.83 15.05
N GLN A 393 5.09 8.72 14.32
CA GLN A 393 3.93 7.93 13.93
C GLN A 393 3.64 6.75 14.85
N VAL A 394 4.54 6.43 15.77
CA VAL A 394 4.43 5.23 16.62
C VAL A 394 4.48 5.60 18.10
N VAL A 395 5.34 6.53 18.49
CA VAL A 395 5.72 6.71 19.89
C VAL A 395 4.73 7.61 20.60
N ARG A 396 4.27 7.18 21.79
CA ARG A 396 3.35 7.93 22.64
C ARG A 396 4.09 8.63 23.79
N PRO A 397 3.55 9.72 24.35
CA PRO A 397 4.14 10.36 25.52
C PRO A 397 4.32 9.38 26.69
N GLY A 398 5.55 9.28 27.18
CA GLY A 398 5.96 8.31 28.22
C GLY A 398 6.77 7.13 27.68
N GLU A 399 6.75 6.90 26.36
CA GLU A 399 7.62 5.92 25.70
C GLU A 399 8.97 6.55 25.28
N ASN A 400 9.98 5.72 25.03
CA ASN A 400 11.29 6.16 24.59
C ASN A 400 11.37 6.22 23.04
N PRO A 401 11.41 7.42 22.41
CA PRO A 401 11.37 7.52 20.96
C PRO A 401 12.66 7.04 20.28
N PHE A 402 13.79 6.99 21.00
CA PHE A 402 15.07 6.53 20.45
C PHE A 402 15.08 5.02 20.18
N GLU A 403 14.19 4.24 20.79
CA GLU A 403 14.07 2.80 20.53
C GLU A 403 13.64 2.48 19.10
N VAL A 404 13.00 3.42 18.41
CA VAL A 404 12.57 3.25 17.02
C VAL A 404 13.76 3.03 16.10
N HIS A 405 14.86 3.75 16.31
CA HIS A 405 16.05 3.61 15.47
C HIS A 405 16.68 2.22 15.62
N ASP A 406 16.86 1.77 16.85
CA ASP A 406 17.40 0.44 17.12
C ASP A 406 16.45 -0.68 16.65
N THR A 407 15.14 -0.45 16.76
CA THR A 407 14.13 -1.37 16.23
C THR A 407 14.24 -1.48 14.72
N LEU A 408 14.32 -0.37 13.98
CA LEU A 408 14.50 -0.37 12.52
C LEU A 408 15.78 -1.09 12.09
N LYS A 409 16.87 -0.91 12.85
CA LYS A 409 18.13 -1.64 12.62
C LYS A 409 17.96 -3.15 12.75
N ASP A 410 17.27 -3.62 13.78
CA ASP A 410 17.04 -5.05 13.99
C ASP A 410 16.02 -5.62 12.97
N LEU A 411 15.03 -4.82 12.56
CA LEU A 411 14.09 -5.18 11.49
C LEU A 411 14.81 -5.36 10.13
N LEU A 412 15.95 -4.72 9.92
CA LEU A 412 16.80 -4.88 8.73
C LEU A 412 17.92 -5.92 8.91
N SER A 413 18.04 -6.53 10.09
CA SER A 413 19.17 -7.42 10.41
C SER A 413 19.20 -8.68 9.51
N PRO A 414 20.39 -9.13 9.09
CA PRO A 414 20.52 -10.34 8.26
C PRO A 414 20.10 -11.65 8.94
N GLU A 415 20.12 -11.71 10.28
CA GLU A 415 19.83 -12.94 11.02
C GLU A 415 18.34 -13.12 11.33
N ALA A 416 17.66 -12.05 11.73
CA ALA A 416 16.30 -12.10 12.26
C ALA A 416 15.37 -11.02 11.70
N GLY A 417 15.87 -10.15 10.84
CA GLY A 417 15.11 -9.08 10.22
C GLY A 417 14.03 -9.57 9.27
N LEU A 418 13.23 -8.62 8.82
CA LEU A 418 12.11 -8.80 7.93
C LEU A 418 12.62 -8.97 6.50
N PHE A 419 11.80 -9.55 5.65
CA PHE A 419 12.19 -9.96 4.31
C PHE A 419 11.81 -9.01 3.20
N PHE A 420 10.83 -8.15 3.43
CA PHE A 420 10.31 -7.24 2.40
C PHE A 420 10.51 -5.78 2.75
N ILE A 421 11.08 -5.49 3.92
CA ILE A 421 11.49 -4.15 4.31
C ILE A 421 12.83 -3.79 3.65
N HIS A 422 12.93 -2.54 3.22
CA HIS A 422 14.08 -1.94 2.57
C HIS A 422 14.40 -0.59 3.20
N GLU A 423 15.66 -0.18 3.09
CA GLU A 423 16.15 1.13 3.49
C GLU A 423 16.94 1.77 2.35
N VAL A 424 16.61 3.02 2.03
CA VAL A 424 17.32 3.84 1.07
C VAL A 424 17.45 5.26 1.63
N GLU A 425 18.68 5.70 1.85
CA GLU A 425 19.00 7.07 2.30
C GLU A 425 18.28 7.48 3.61
N GLY A 426 18.19 6.53 4.54
CA GLY A 426 17.56 6.71 5.84
C GLY A 426 16.04 6.65 5.82
N ARG A 427 15.44 6.24 4.69
CA ARG A 427 13.98 6.07 4.52
C ARG A 427 13.61 4.61 4.40
N TYR A 428 12.51 4.22 5.04
CA TYR A 428 12.13 2.83 5.25
C TYR A 428 10.81 2.51 4.59
N PHE A 429 10.73 1.40 3.86
CA PHE A 429 9.51 0.97 3.16
C PHE A 429 9.48 -0.53 2.86
N PHE A 430 8.29 -1.04 2.59
CA PHE A 430 8.06 -2.38 2.09
C PHE A 430 7.90 -2.38 0.57
N THR A 431 8.39 -3.42 -0.07
CA THR A 431 8.06 -3.72 -1.47
C THR A 431 7.64 -5.17 -1.61
N VAL A 432 7.04 -5.52 -2.75
CA VAL A 432 6.77 -6.93 -3.10
C VAL A 432 8.04 -7.70 -3.45
N PHE A 433 9.16 -7.00 -3.63
CA PHE A 433 10.44 -7.62 -3.91
C PHE A 433 11.13 -7.98 -2.60
N PRO A 434 11.52 -9.25 -2.43
CA PRO A 434 12.24 -9.67 -1.24
C PRO A 434 13.62 -9.01 -1.19
N ASN A 435 14.10 -8.72 0.01
CA ASN A 435 15.47 -8.32 0.25
C ASN A 435 16.43 -9.51 0.14
N ILE A 436 17.71 -9.17 0.20
CA ILE A 436 18.80 -10.12 0.00
C ILE A 436 18.80 -11.28 1.00
N ASN A 437 18.33 -11.06 2.23
CA ASN A 437 18.30 -12.10 3.25
C ASN A 437 17.29 -13.18 2.90
N ARG A 438 16.13 -12.80 2.37
CA ARG A 438 15.16 -13.76 1.86
C ARG A 438 15.67 -14.51 0.65
N LEU A 439 16.37 -13.83 -0.26
CA LEU A 439 17.00 -14.50 -1.42
C LEU A 439 18.04 -15.52 -0.97
N ILE A 440 18.87 -15.18 0.02
CA ILE A 440 19.84 -16.09 0.63
C ILE A 440 19.12 -17.29 1.26
N GLU A 441 18.09 -17.08 2.09
CA GLU A 441 17.35 -18.19 2.70
C GLU A 441 16.68 -19.09 1.66
N GLN A 442 16.12 -18.53 0.59
CA GLN A 442 15.50 -19.29 -0.51
C GLN A 442 16.53 -20.13 -1.28
N GLU A 443 17.72 -19.59 -1.57
CA GLU A 443 18.79 -20.37 -2.20
C GLU A 443 19.39 -21.39 -1.22
N GLN A 444 19.50 -21.04 0.07
CA GLN A 444 20.01 -21.93 1.10
C GLN A 444 19.13 -23.18 1.26
N ALA A 445 17.81 -23.03 1.18
CA ALA A 445 16.86 -24.13 1.22
C ALA A 445 17.01 -25.13 0.05
N LYS A 446 17.64 -24.72 -1.06
CA LYS A 446 17.91 -25.58 -2.22
C LYS A 446 19.19 -26.41 -2.09
N ILE A 447 19.98 -26.19 -1.04
CA ILE A 447 21.30 -26.81 -0.85
C ILE A 447 21.17 -28.01 0.07
N THR A 448 21.60 -29.17 -0.43
CA THR A 448 21.55 -30.43 0.33
C THR A 448 22.64 -30.43 1.41
N ASP A 449 22.46 -31.27 2.44
CA ASP A 449 23.53 -31.47 3.43
C ASP A 449 24.78 -32.02 2.75
N ILE A 450 24.63 -33.03 1.87
CA ILE A 450 25.74 -33.65 1.12
C ILE A 450 26.60 -32.61 0.40
N GLU A 451 25.99 -31.66 -0.32
CA GLU A 451 26.72 -30.61 -1.03
C GLU A 451 27.54 -29.73 -0.06
N ALA A 452 26.95 -29.36 1.08
CA ALA A 452 27.64 -28.57 2.09
C ALA A 452 28.79 -29.35 2.73
N GLU A 453 28.59 -30.63 2.99
CA GLU A 453 29.60 -31.52 3.57
C GLU A 453 30.81 -31.73 2.65
N GLU A 454 30.59 -31.90 1.35
CA GLU A 454 31.66 -31.94 0.35
C GLU A 454 32.47 -30.63 0.36
N GLN A 455 31.78 -29.49 0.38
CA GLN A 455 32.47 -28.20 0.43
C GLN A 455 33.26 -28.01 1.73
N ILE A 456 32.75 -28.49 2.87
CA ILE A 456 33.46 -28.49 4.16
C ILE A 456 34.76 -29.29 4.05
N ARG A 457 34.71 -30.53 3.53
CA ARG A 457 35.91 -31.37 3.35
C ARG A 457 36.96 -30.65 2.50
N ASP A 458 36.55 -30.03 1.40
CA ASP A 458 37.45 -29.28 0.51
C ASP A 458 38.01 -28.01 1.16
N MET A 459 37.23 -27.32 1.99
CA MET A 459 37.69 -26.15 2.74
C MET A 459 38.72 -26.54 3.81
N VAL A 460 38.47 -27.62 4.57
CA VAL A 460 39.39 -28.14 5.57
C VAL A 460 40.69 -28.59 4.89
N LYS A 461 40.62 -29.35 3.79
CA LYS A 461 41.79 -29.73 3.00
C LYS A 461 42.59 -28.52 2.56
N ARG A 462 41.97 -27.54 1.88
CA ARG A 462 42.67 -26.35 1.38
C ARG A 462 43.31 -25.52 2.50
N LYS A 463 42.66 -25.42 3.66
CA LYS A 463 43.16 -24.64 4.80
C LYS A 463 44.42 -25.25 5.41
N TYR A 464 44.50 -26.58 5.45
CA TYR A 464 45.58 -27.30 6.13
C TYR A 464 46.57 -27.98 5.18
N ALA A 465 46.28 -28.07 3.88
CA ALA A 465 47.20 -28.54 2.85
C ALA A 465 48.47 -27.68 2.82
N GLY A 466 49.64 -28.31 2.97
CA GLY A 466 50.94 -27.64 2.95
C GLY A 466 51.27 -26.80 4.19
N ARG A 467 50.37 -26.69 5.17
CA ARG A 467 50.61 -25.99 6.46
C ARG A 467 50.94 -27.00 7.56
N GLY A 468 52.15 -27.54 7.48
CA GLY A 468 52.69 -28.46 8.48
C GLY A 468 54.18 -28.59 8.29
N LYS A 469 54.96 -27.61 8.77
CA LYS A 469 56.41 -27.82 8.90
C LYS A 469 56.63 -28.88 9.99
N GLY A 470 56.71 -30.16 9.60
CA GLY A 470 57.06 -31.28 10.47
C GLY A 470 55.92 -32.17 10.97
N LEU A 471 54.66 -31.90 10.62
CA LEU A 471 53.50 -32.74 10.98
C LEU A 471 52.83 -33.26 9.72
N ASN A 472 52.77 -34.58 9.57
CA ASN A 472 52.11 -35.24 8.44
C ASN A 472 50.59 -35.28 8.72
N LEU A 473 49.82 -34.49 7.98
CA LEU A 473 48.35 -34.47 8.09
C LEU A 473 47.71 -35.59 7.28
N ILE A 474 46.73 -36.27 7.87
CA ILE A 474 45.92 -37.28 7.20
C ILE A 474 44.44 -36.99 7.45
N PHE A 475 43.67 -36.94 6.36
CA PHE A 475 42.22 -36.82 6.41
C PHE A 475 41.60 -38.22 6.39
N ALA A 476 40.87 -38.58 7.45
CA ALA A 476 40.38 -39.95 7.66
C ALA A 476 39.38 -40.42 6.59
N TRP A 477 38.74 -39.48 5.87
CA TRP A 477 37.85 -39.76 4.75
C TRP A 477 38.58 -40.00 3.42
N GLU A 478 39.91 -39.86 3.36
CA GLU A 478 40.72 -40.16 2.18
C GLU A 478 41.65 -41.35 2.40
N ALA A 479 42.26 -41.44 3.60
CA ALA A 479 43.23 -42.46 3.92
C ALA A 479 43.28 -42.76 5.42
N VAL A 480 43.68 -43.99 5.74
CA VAL A 480 44.01 -44.41 7.11
C VAL A 480 45.53 -44.32 7.29
N PRO A 481 46.04 -43.75 8.39
CA PRO A 481 47.48 -43.68 8.66
C PRO A 481 48.13 -45.07 8.69
N THR A 482 49.28 -45.27 8.04
CA THR A 482 50.11 -46.48 8.24
C THR A 482 50.67 -46.56 9.67
N ASP A 483 51.14 -47.73 10.11
CA ASP A 483 51.75 -47.93 11.42
C ASP A 483 53.28 -47.73 11.36
N GLU A 484 53.72 -46.48 11.54
CA GLU A 484 55.13 -46.07 11.49
C GLU A 484 55.43 -45.12 12.66
N PRO A 485 56.69 -45.04 13.14
CA PRO A 485 57.12 -44.12 14.20
C PRO A 485 57.26 -42.68 13.70
N VAL A 486 56.26 -42.18 12.96
CA VAL A 486 56.22 -40.84 12.38
C VAL A 486 55.00 -40.12 12.93
N LEU A 487 55.19 -38.94 13.52
CA LEU A 487 54.10 -38.16 14.11
C LEU A 487 53.12 -37.69 13.03
N ARG A 488 51.83 -38.00 13.21
CA ARG A 488 50.76 -37.65 12.27
C ARG A 488 49.57 -37.03 12.99
N LEU A 489 48.98 -36.02 12.35
CA LEU A 489 47.71 -35.45 12.75
C LEU A 489 46.60 -36.03 11.89
N VAL A 490 45.74 -36.84 12.49
CA VAL A 490 44.57 -37.44 11.85
C VAL A 490 43.36 -36.55 12.09
N ILE A 491 42.80 -35.99 11.02
CA ILE A 491 41.58 -35.21 11.07
C ILE A 491 40.42 -36.14 10.70
N LEU A 492 39.50 -36.35 11.64
CA LEU A 492 38.31 -37.18 11.43
C LEU A 492 37.26 -36.48 10.56
N ASP A 493 36.43 -37.27 9.88
CA ASP A 493 35.30 -36.75 9.13
C ASP A 493 34.25 -36.10 10.06
N ILE A 494 33.41 -35.24 9.48
CA ILE A 494 32.34 -34.54 10.19
C ILE A 494 31.34 -35.48 10.87
N HIS A 495 31.16 -36.71 10.35
CA HIS A 495 30.27 -37.73 10.93
C HIS A 495 30.96 -38.63 11.96
N GLU A 496 32.28 -38.52 12.09
CA GLU A 496 33.12 -39.38 12.94
C GLU A 496 33.52 -38.67 14.25
N GLY A 497 32.92 -37.52 14.54
CA GLY A 497 33.15 -36.72 15.72
C GLY A 497 32.54 -37.26 17.02
N ALA A 498 32.80 -36.56 18.11
CA ALA A 498 32.23 -36.84 19.43
C ALA A 498 32.00 -35.54 20.22
N PRO A 499 31.12 -35.55 21.25
CA PRO A 499 31.03 -34.45 22.20
C PRO A 499 32.37 -34.16 22.87
N GLU A 500 32.58 -32.92 23.32
CA GLU A 500 33.81 -32.52 23.98
C GLU A 500 34.12 -33.40 25.20
N GLY A 501 35.38 -33.82 25.33
CA GLY A 501 35.85 -34.71 26.40
C GLY A 501 35.48 -36.19 26.21
N LYS A 502 34.77 -36.55 25.13
CA LYS A 502 34.50 -37.95 24.77
C LYS A 502 35.38 -38.41 23.62
N GLU A 503 35.82 -39.65 23.71
CA GLU A 503 36.58 -40.31 22.63
C GLU A 503 35.64 -40.70 21.47
N PRO A 504 35.92 -40.28 20.22
CA PRO A 504 35.16 -40.76 19.06
C PRO A 504 35.54 -42.20 18.70
N SER A 505 34.54 -43.04 18.44
CA SER A 505 34.72 -44.47 18.13
C SER A 505 35.69 -44.70 16.96
N ARG A 506 35.66 -43.82 15.95
CA ARG A 506 36.55 -43.93 14.80
C ARG A 506 38.01 -43.64 15.15
N ALA A 507 38.28 -42.64 16.00
CA ALA A 507 39.65 -42.42 16.46
C ALA A 507 40.18 -43.64 17.21
N ARG A 508 39.35 -44.24 18.06
CA ARG A 508 39.72 -45.45 18.79
C ARG A 508 40.06 -46.60 17.86
N GLU A 509 39.23 -46.85 16.85
CA GLU A 509 39.47 -47.88 15.84
C GLU A 509 40.81 -47.65 15.10
N ILE A 510 41.04 -46.41 14.65
CA ILE A 510 42.28 -46.04 13.95
C ILE A 510 43.48 -46.12 14.89
N TRP A 511 43.34 -45.78 16.17
CA TRP A 511 44.42 -45.82 17.17
C TRP A 511 44.80 -47.25 17.56
N GLU A 512 43.82 -48.16 17.65
CA GLU A 512 44.06 -49.57 17.98
C GLU A 512 44.63 -50.35 16.79
N LYS A 513 44.14 -50.11 15.56
CA LYS A 513 44.42 -50.97 14.41
C LYS A 513 44.79 -50.24 13.13
N TYR A 514 45.57 -50.93 12.29
CA TYR A 514 45.76 -50.62 10.87
C TYR A 514 45.34 -51.85 10.06
N GLY A 515 44.23 -51.74 9.32
CA GLY A 515 43.59 -52.89 8.69
C GLY A 515 43.13 -53.90 9.75
N THR A 516 43.64 -55.13 9.69
CA THR A 516 43.32 -56.20 10.65
C THR A 516 44.33 -56.35 11.79
N VAL A 517 45.42 -55.58 11.78
CA VAL A 517 46.55 -55.74 12.72
C VAL A 517 46.55 -54.63 13.77
N PHE A 518 46.95 -54.97 15.01
CA PHE A 518 47.14 -54.00 16.08
C PHE A 518 48.37 -53.13 15.85
N ARG A 519 48.28 -51.84 16.15
CA ARG A 519 49.39 -50.90 15.97
C ARG A 519 50.45 -51.03 17.05
N SER A 520 51.71 -50.88 16.67
CA SER A 520 52.83 -50.75 17.59
C SER A 520 53.17 -49.29 17.91
N ASN A 521 52.92 -48.36 16.99
CA ASN A 521 53.28 -46.94 17.12
C ASN A 521 52.07 -46.05 17.45
N GLN A 522 51.26 -46.45 18.43
CA GLN A 522 50.01 -45.75 18.80
C GLN A 522 50.23 -44.28 19.22
N ASN A 523 51.35 -44.00 19.91
CA ASN A 523 51.71 -42.66 20.38
C ASN A 523 52.18 -41.72 19.25
N ALA A 524 52.28 -42.21 18.02
CA ALA A 524 52.61 -41.40 16.85
C ALA A 524 51.38 -40.72 16.21
N LEU A 525 50.17 -40.96 16.73
CA LEU A 525 48.93 -40.38 16.21
C LEU A 525 48.35 -39.33 17.15
N ILE A 526 48.05 -38.14 16.61
CA ILE A 526 47.25 -37.11 17.24
C ILE A 526 45.93 -37.02 16.47
N PHE A 527 44.80 -36.99 17.17
CA PHE A 527 43.49 -36.88 16.53
C PHE A 527 42.88 -35.50 16.74
N ALA A 528 42.35 -34.94 15.66
CA ALA A 528 41.47 -33.79 15.68
C ALA A 528 40.09 -34.22 15.16
N TYR A 529 39.05 -33.96 15.93
CA TYR A 529 37.69 -34.34 15.59
C TYR A 529 36.71 -33.20 15.87
N PRO A 530 35.61 -33.09 15.11
CA PRO A 530 34.62 -32.06 15.32
C PRO A 530 33.60 -32.48 16.39
N THR A 531 32.97 -31.50 17.04
CA THR A 531 31.82 -31.75 17.91
C THR A 531 30.51 -31.73 17.11
N PRO A 532 29.48 -32.53 17.46
CA PRO A 532 28.21 -32.54 16.73
C PRO A 532 27.53 -31.16 16.62
N ALA A 533 27.59 -30.35 17.68
CA ALA A 533 27.07 -28.98 17.67
C ALA A 533 27.87 -28.07 16.72
N GLY A 534 29.20 -28.23 16.70
CA GLY A 534 30.09 -27.53 15.77
C GLY A 534 29.79 -27.88 14.32
N VAL A 535 29.58 -29.17 14.00
CA VAL A 535 29.21 -29.63 12.65
C VAL A 535 27.89 -29.02 12.21
N LYS A 536 26.85 -29.09 13.04
CA LYS A 536 25.53 -28.51 12.70
C LYS A 536 25.62 -27.01 12.38
N ARG A 537 26.40 -26.26 13.16
CA ARG A 537 26.65 -24.84 12.91
C ARG A 537 27.45 -24.62 11.62
N LEU A 538 28.49 -25.42 11.39
CA LEU A 538 29.35 -25.31 10.22
C LEU A 538 28.58 -25.61 8.93
N VAL A 539 27.76 -26.66 8.90
CA VAL A 539 26.88 -26.99 7.77
C VAL A 539 25.95 -25.83 7.46
N ALA A 540 25.29 -25.23 8.47
CA ALA A 540 24.42 -24.08 8.25
C ALA A 540 25.18 -22.87 7.65
N LEU A 541 26.39 -22.59 8.13
CA LEU A 541 27.24 -21.50 7.61
C LEU A 541 27.69 -21.77 6.17
N VAL A 542 28.13 -23.00 5.87
CA VAL A 542 28.59 -23.37 4.53
C VAL A 542 27.42 -23.34 3.53
N LYS A 543 26.22 -23.82 3.90
CA LYS A 543 25.04 -23.66 3.07
C LYS A 543 24.74 -22.19 2.78
N ARG A 544 24.81 -21.33 3.80
CA ARG A 544 24.61 -19.88 3.62
C ARG A 544 25.66 -19.29 2.66
N ARG A 545 26.93 -19.69 2.79
CA ARG A 545 28.02 -19.28 1.90
C ARG A 545 27.77 -19.70 0.46
N ILE A 546 27.45 -20.98 0.21
CA ILE A 546 27.15 -21.50 -1.13
C ILE A 546 25.97 -20.73 -1.74
N ALA A 547 24.93 -20.46 -0.96
CA ALA A 547 23.78 -19.68 -1.41
C ALA A 547 24.20 -18.28 -1.89
N ILE A 548 25.03 -17.58 -1.12
CA ILE A 548 25.56 -16.27 -1.50
C ILE A 548 26.44 -16.37 -2.76
N GLU A 549 27.35 -17.35 -2.84
CA GLU A 549 28.21 -17.55 -4.01
C GLU A 549 27.38 -17.84 -5.29
N ARG A 550 26.26 -18.56 -5.17
CA ARG A 550 25.31 -18.79 -6.27
C ARG A 550 24.58 -17.52 -6.68
N LEU A 551 24.14 -16.71 -5.72
CA LEU A 551 23.48 -15.43 -5.99
C LEU A 551 24.42 -14.45 -6.70
N LEU A 552 25.68 -14.33 -6.27
CA LEU A 552 26.70 -13.49 -6.92
C LEU A 552 26.95 -13.88 -8.38
N LYS A 553 26.80 -15.17 -8.72
CA LYS A 553 26.94 -15.67 -10.11
C LYS A 553 25.70 -15.37 -10.96
N ARG A 554 24.51 -15.35 -10.36
CA ARG A 554 23.23 -15.05 -11.02
C ARG A 554 22.94 -13.54 -11.00
N LYS A 555 23.59 -12.78 -11.88
CA LYS A 555 23.45 -11.31 -12.03
C LYS A 555 22.02 -10.78 -12.30
N GLU A 556 21.00 -11.63 -12.43
CA GLU A 556 19.68 -11.29 -12.99
C GLU A 556 18.58 -11.05 -11.96
N ILE A 557 18.77 -11.38 -10.67
CA ILE A 557 17.64 -11.50 -9.72
C ILE A 557 17.34 -10.20 -8.94
N ILE A 558 18.24 -9.22 -8.97
CA ILE A 558 18.12 -7.99 -8.17
C ILE A 558 17.65 -6.81 -9.05
N PRO A 559 16.60 -6.06 -8.66
CA PRO A 559 16.17 -4.85 -9.37
C PRO A 559 17.34 -3.88 -9.58
N VAL A 560 17.42 -3.26 -10.76
CA VAL A 560 18.59 -2.45 -11.19
C VAL A 560 18.89 -1.29 -10.21
N SER A 561 17.88 -0.75 -9.53
CA SER A 561 18.03 0.29 -8.51
C SER A 561 18.72 -0.17 -7.21
N LEU A 562 18.81 -1.48 -6.96
CA LEU A 562 19.35 -2.08 -5.73
C LEU A 562 20.72 -2.77 -5.91
N ARG A 563 21.14 -3.03 -7.16
CA ARG A 563 22.33 -3.85 -7.50
C ARG A 563 23.66 -3.35 -6.91
N GLY A 564 23.84 -2.04 -6.73
CA GLY A 564 25.16 -1.47 -6.35
C GLY A 564 25.56 -1.63 -4.89
N LYS A 565 24.59 -1.60 -3.95
CA LYS A 565 24.84 -1.84 -2.52
C LYS A 565 24.86 -3.33 -2.20
N GLU A 566 24.01 -4.10 -2.86
CA GLU A 566 23.79 -5.52 -2.55
C GLU A 566 25.00 -6.41 -2.86
N ASP A 567 25.69 -6.22 -3.99
CA ASP A 567 26.90 -7.00 -4.31
C ASP A 567 28.02 -6.79 -3.29
N LYS A 568 28.20 -5.55 -2.81
CA LYS A 568 29.17 -5.24 -1.74
C LYS A 568 28.77 -5.90 -0.43
N THR A 569 27.47 -5.92 -0.11
CA THR A 569 26.94 -6.59 1.07
C THR A 569 27.14 -8.10 1.01
N LEU A 570 26.85 -8.73 -0.14
CA LEU A 570 27.09 -10.16 -0.34
C LEU A 570 28.57 -10.51 -0.22
N MET A 571 29.46 -9.74 -0.84
CA MET A 571 30.90 -9.97 -0.72
C MET A 571 31.39 -9.83 0.72
N LYS A 572 30.87 -8.84 1.47
CA LYS A 572 31.18 -8.69 2.89
C LYS A 572 30.68 -9.88 3.72
N LEU A 573 29.46 -10.34 3.48
CA LEU A 573 28.90 -11.53 4.15
C LEU A 573 29.71 -12.79 3.86
N VAL A 574 30.22 -12.97 2.63
CA VAL A 574 31.12 -14.09 2.29
C VAL A 574 32.47 -13.98 3.00
N GLN A 575 32.97 -12.77 3.27
CA GLN A 575 34.21 -12.58 4.02
C GLN A 575 34.03 -12.82 5.53
N GLU A 576 32.84 -12.51 6.06
CA GLU A 576 32.49 -12.74 7.48
C GLU A 576 32.25 -14.23 7.79
N ILE A 577 31.77 -15.02 6.83
CA ILE A 577 31.54 -16.48 6.93
C ILE A 577 32.82 -17.27 6.64
#